data_AF-A0A1B6F481-F1
#
_entry.id   AF-A0A1B6F481-F1
#
_cell.length_a   1.000
_cell.length_b   1.000
_cell.length_c   1.000
_cell.angle_alpha   90.00
_cell.angle_beta   90.00
_cell.angle_gamma   90.00
#
_symmetry.space_group_name_H-M   'P 1'
#
loop_
_entity.id
_entity.type
_entity.pdbx_description
1 polymer ?
#
loop_
_entity_poly.entity_id
_entity_poly.type
_entity_poly.pdbx_seq_one_letter_code
_entity_poly.pdbx_strand_id
1 'polypeptide(L)'
;NYQPQASVLVRDSDSSEQKDVMIILDNNVIYMRPSGSSSKSSSSPSNSPQANIQINGQQVSVSCKSFQEQYDSNNDAFVQYYALPSGALRIFAPQHDLEVQYDGTGVKVLAENSYR
;
A
#
# COMPACT_ATOMS: atom_id res chain seq x y z
N ASN A 1 -13.26 -6.15 23.76
CA ASN A 1 -12.41 -6.47 22.59
C ASN A 1 -12.66 -5.43 21.53
N TYR A 2 -11.83 -4.39 21.48
CA TYR A 2 -11.88 -3.38 20.42
C TYR A 2 -10.91 -3.85 19.33
N GLN A 3 -11.42 -4.22 18.17
CA GLN A 3 -10.58 -4.35 16.99
C GLN A 3 -10.68 -3.03 16.22
N PRO A 4 -9.55 -2.41 15.86
CA PRO A 4 -9.57 -1.19 15.07
C PRO A 4 -10.12 -1.52 13.67
N GLN A 5 -11.05 -0.69 13.19
CA GLN A 5 -11.66 -0.82 11.84
C GLN A 5 -10.61 -0.70 10.73
N ALA A 6 -9.55 0.08 10.98
CA ALA A 6 -8.37 0.14 10.13
C ALA A 6 -7.10 0.27 10.97
N SER A 7 -5.99 -0.28 10.49
CA SER A 7 -4.66 -0.11 11.10
C SER A 7 -3.58 -0.08 10.04
N VAL A 8 -2.60 0.81 10.22
CA VAL A 8 -1.39 0.87 9.40
C VAL A 8 -0.20 0.60 10.31
N LEU A 9 0.46 -0.54 10.11
CA LEU A 9 1.65 -0.96 10.83
C LEU A 9 2.86 -0.75 9.93
N VAL A 10 3.88 -0.08 10.46
CA VAL A 10 5.13 0.20 9.75
C VAL A 10 6.29 -0.26 10.60
N ARG A 11 7.23 -0.97 10.00
CA ARG A 11 8.49 -1.37 10.64
C ARG A 11 9.64 -1.25 9.66
N ASP A 12 10.86 -1.26 10.17
CA ASP A 12 12.05 -1.41 9.34
C ASP A 12 12.01 -2.78 8.64
N SER A 13 12.42 -2.79 7.38
CA SER A 13 12.62 -4.01 6.60
C SER A 13 14.02 -4.59 6.91
N ASP A 14 14.61 -5.33 5.96
CA ASP A 14 15.97 -5.85 6.11
C ASP A 14 17.05 -4.74 6.27
N SER A 15 16.72 -3.50 5.91
CA SER A 15 17.50 -2.30 6.23
C SER A 15 16.65 -1.25 6.95
N SER A 16 17.28 -0.39 7.77
CA SER A 16 16.58 0.69 8.51
C SER A 16 16.03 1.80 7.61
N GLU A 17 16.54 1.91 6.38
CA GLU A 17 16.10 2.89 5.38
C GLU A 17 14.84 2.44 4.63
N GLN A 18 14.59 1.13 4.60
CA GLN A 18 13.43 0.54 3.95
C GLN A 18 12.37 0.15 4.97
N LYS A 19 11.11 0.23 4.60
CA LYS A 19 9.99 -0.08 5.50
C LYS A 19 9.17 -1.24 4.97
N ASP A 20 8.79 -2.16 5.84
CA ASP A 20 7.66 -3.06 5.58
C ASP A 20 6.38 -2.36 6.05
N VAL A 21 5.30 -2.48 5.27
CA VAL A 21 4.00 -1.87 5.59
C VAL A 21 2.92 -2.94 5.59
N MET A 22 2.10 -2.97 6.64
CA MET A 22 0.90 -3.79 6.72
C MET A 22 -0.30 -2.90 6.98
N ILE A 23 -1.32 -3.01 6.14
CA ILE A 23 -2.61 -2.35 6.31
C ILE A 23 -3.63 -3.43 6.63
N ILE A 24 -4.35 -3.26 7.74
CA ILE A 24 -5.45 -4.13 8.17
C ILE A 24 -6.73 -3.33 8.00
N LEU A 25 -7.68 -3.88 7.25
CA LEU A 25 -8.98 -3.30 6.92
C LEU A 25 -10.04 -4.35 7.24
N ASP A 26 -10.63 -4.25 8.43
CA ASP A 26 -11.44 -5.32 9.03
C ASP A 26 -10.74 -6.71 8.98
N ASN A 27 -11.19 -7.59 8.09
CA ASN A 27 -10.64 -8.94 7.89
C ASN A 27 -9.63 -9.04 6.74
N ASN A 28 -9.42 -7.95 5.98
CA ASN A 28 -8.52 -7.91 4.86
C ASN A 28 -7.15 -7.38 5.28
N VAL A 29 -6.11 -7.96 4.69
CA VAL A 29 -4.72 -7.58 4.94
C VAL A 29 -4.03 -7.24 3.63
N ILE A 30 -3.47 -6.04 3.58
CA ILE A 30 -2.58 -5.61 2.50
C ILE A 30 -1.19 -5.51 3.08
N TYR A 31 -0.24 -6.20 2.46
CA TYR A 31 1.13 -6.25 2.91
C TYR A 31 2.07 -5.82 1.79
N MET A 32 2.93 -4.87 2.09
CA MET A 32 3.84 -4.27 1.12
C MET A 32 5.28 -4.36 1.63
N ARG A 33 6.17 -4.83 0.76
CA ARG A 33 7.62 -4.88 1.00
C ARG A 33 8.36 -4.16 -0.13
N PRO A 34 9.53 -3.57 0.13
CA PRO A 34 10.37 -3.01 -0.93
C PRO A 34 10.66 -4.09 -1.99
N SER A 35 10.71 -3.71 -3.27
CA SER A 35 11.00 -4.66 -4.37
C SER A 35 12.50 -4.99 -4.53
N GLY A 36 13.34 -4.64 -3.53
CA GLY A 36 14.74 -5.04 -3.45
C GLY A 36 15.75 -4.09 -4.11
N SER A 37 15.34 -2.91 -4.57
CA SER A 37 16.28 -1.92 -5.13
C SER A 37 16.63 -0.87 -4.08
N SER A 38 17.59 -1.17 -3.19
CA SER A 38 18.18 -0.24 -2.21
C SER A 38 19.01 0.88 -2.85
N SER A 39 18.97 1.04 -4.17
CA SER A 39 19.70 2.08 -4.89
C SER A 39 18.96 2.42 -6.18
N LYS A 40 18.11 3.46 -6.16
CA LYS A 40 17.73 4.13 -7.40
C LYS A 40 18.02 5.61 -7.24
N SER A 41 19.08 6.02 -7.92
CA SER A 41 19.39 7.41 -8.24
C SER A 41 18.14 8.11 -8.75
N SER A 42 17.83 9.27 -8.17
CA SER A 42 16.63 10.10 -8.34
C SER A 42 16.42 10.70 -9.74
N SER A 43 17.06 10.16 -10.78
CA SER A 43 17.20 10.79 -12.09
C SER A 43 16.56 10.02 -13.26
N SER A 44 15.83 8.92 -13.02
CA SER A 44 15.00 8.28 -14.04
C SER A 44 13.62 7.91 -13.51
N PRO A 45 12.53 8.29 -14.20
CA PRO A 45 11.19 7.83 -13.85
C PRO A 45 11.14 6.31 -14.02
N SER A 46 11.23 5.58 -12.91
CA SER A 46 11.01 4.15 -12.92
C SER A 46 9.51 3.94 -12.91
N ASN A 47 8.95 3.63 -14.07
CA ASN A 47 7.57 3.14 -14.20
C ASN A 47 7.35 1.77 -13.51
N SER A 48 8.39 1.23 -12.88
CA SER A 48 8.34 -0.03 -12.16
C SER A 48 8.01 0.23 -10.69
N PRO A 49 7.06 -0.51 -10.11
CA PRO A 49 6.73 -0.37 -8.70
C PRO A 49 7.93 -0.62 -7.79
N GLN A 50 8.10 0.26 -6.80
CA GLN A 50 9.17 0.20 -5.79
C GLN A 50 8.87 -0.81 -4.66
N ALA A 51 7.70 -1.44 -4.71
CA ALA A 51 7.26 -2.40 -3.72
C ALA A 51 6.51 -3.56 -4.34
N ASN A 52 6.69 -4.73 -3.73
CA ASN A 52 5.86 -5.89 -3.92
C ASN A 52 4.64 -5.78 -3.00
N ILE A 53 3.47 -6.13 -3.52
CA ILE A 53 2.21 -6.10 -2.77
C ILE A 53 1.59 -7.49 -2.71
N GLN A 54 1.12 -7.85 -1.51
CA GLN A 54 0.31 -9.02 -1.24
C GLN A 54 -1.01 -8.57 -0.64
N ILE A 55 -2.12 -9.07 -1.17
CA ILE A 55 -3.46 -8.83 -0.63
C ILE A 55 -4.01 -10.19 -0.20
N ASN A 56 -4.36 -10.32 1.08
CA ASN A 56 -4.81 -11.57 1.69
C ASN A 56 -3.86 -12.75 1.41
N GLY A 57 -2.56 -12.48 1.47
CA GLY A 57 -1.48 -13.45 1.22
C GLY A 57 -1.22 -13.78 -0.26
N GLN A 58 -2.02 -13.25 -1.19
CA GLN A 58 -1.82 -13.43 -2.63
C GLN A 58 -1.01 -12.28 -3.20
N GLN A 59 0.05 -12.58 -3.94
CA GLN A 59 0.83 -11.55 -4.63
C GLN A 59 0.01 -10.97 -5.79
N VAL A 60 -0.04 -9.65 -5.88
CA VAL A 60 -0.74 -8.96 -6.97
C VAL A 60 0.23 -8.14 -7.80
N SER A 61 -0.06 -8.01 -9.09
CA SER A 61 0.70 -7.15 -9.99
C SER A 61 0.16 -5.73 -9.91
N VAL A 62 1.05 -4.75 -9.92
CA VAL A 62 0.68 -3.33 -9.98
C VAL A 62 1.40 -2.65 -11.14
N SER A 63 0.77 -1.63 -11.70
CA SER A 63 1.24 -0.91 -12.87
C SER A 63 0.92 0.58 -12.72
N CYS A 64 1.71 1.42 -13.37
CA CYS A 64 1.42 2.85 -13.48
C CYS A 64 0.44 3.19 -14.60
N LYS A 65 0.04 2.20 -15.41
CA LYS A 65 -0.85 2.35 -16.56
C LYS A 65 -2.27 1.86 -16.28
N SER A 66 -2.47 1.12 -15.20
CA SER A 66 -3.75 0.52 -14.89
C SER A 66 -4.02 0.64 -13.41
N PHE A 67 -5.23 1.05 -13.11
CA PHE A 67 -5.81 1.02 -11.79
C PHE A 67 -6.43 -0.36 -11.53
N GLN A 68 -6.28 -0.87 -10.31
CA GLN A 68 -6.76 -2.19 -9.90
C GLN A 68 -7.61 -2.09 -8.64
N GLU A 69 -8.58 -2.98 -8.50
CA GLU A 69 -9.47 -3.06 -7.34
C GLU A 69 -9.52 -4.49 -6.80
N GLN A 70 -9.83 -4.65 -5.52
CA GLN A 70 -10.29 -5.91 -4.94
C GLN A 70 -11.61 -5.66 -4.22
N TYR A 71 -12.48 -6.66 -4.27
CA TYR A 71 -13.85 -6.59 -3.77
C TYR A 71 -14.03 -7.51 -2.57
N ASP A 72 -14.89 -7.11 -1.64
CA ASP A 72 -15.29 -7.92 -0.50
C ASP A 72 -16.43 -8.90 -0.87
N SER A 73 -16.99 -9.57 0.13
CA SER A 73 -18.10 -10.51 -0.06
C SER A 73 -19.41 -9.85 -0.50
N ASN A 74 -19.55 -8.54 -0.32
CA ASN A 74 -20.72 -7.76 -0.73
C ASN A 74 -20.55 -7.16 -2.14
N ASN A 75 -19.42 -7.46 -2.80
CA ASN A 75 -19.04 -6.90 -4.10
C ASN A 75 -18.76 -5.39 -4.06
N ASP A 76 -18.43 -4.86 -2.88
CA ASP A 76 -17.95 -3.50 -2.72
C ASP A 76 -16.41 -3.49 -2.77
N ALA A 77 -15.82 -2.50 -3.44
CA ALA A 77 -14.37 -2.39 -3.51
C ALA A 77 -13.83 -2.05 -2.13
N PHE A 78 -13.06 -2.95 -1.50
CA PHE A 78 -12.45 -2.67 -0.21
C PHE A 78 -11.07 -2.01 -0.35
N VAL A 79 -10.40 -2.24 -1.49
CA VAL A 79 -9.12 -1.59 -1.80
C VAL A 79 -8.97 -1.32 -3.28
N GLN A 80 -8.36 -0.19 -3.57
CA GLN A 80 -7.97 0.31 -4.87
C GLN A 80 -6.47 0.59 -4.85
N TYR A 81 -5.74 0.20 -5.89
CA TYR A 81 -4.28 0.33 -5.92
C TYR A 81 -3.70 0.52 -7.31
N TYR A 82 -2.64 1.34 -7.38
CA TYR A 82 -1.86 1.57 -8.59
C TYR A 82 -0.47 2.12 -8.25
N ALA A 83 0.44 2.10 -9.23
CA ALA A 83 1.74 2.74 -9.09
C ALA A 83 1.71 4.15 -9.68
N LEU A 84 2.37 5.10 -9.03
CA LEU A 84 2.66 6.41 -9.60
C LEU A 84 3.81 6.31 -10.63
N PRO A 85 3.99 7.30 -11.52
CA PRO A 85 5.14 7.33 -12.43
C PRO A 85 6.51 7.28 -11.75
N SER A 86 6.59 7.65 -10.47
CA SER A 86 7.79 7.49 -9.64
C SER A 86 8.08 6.05 -9.22
N GLY A 87 7.12 5.15 -9.39
CA GLY A 87 7.15 3.77 -8.88
C GLY A 87 6.60 3.65 -7.45
N ALA A 88 6.30 4.75 -6.77
CA ALA A 88 5.62 4.72 -5.48
C ALA A 88 4.20 4.15 -5.64
N LEU A 89 3.76 3.38 -4.65
CA LEU A 89 2.41 2.82 -4.62
C LEU A 89 1.45 3.82 -3.99
N ARG A 90 0.23 3.85 -4.52
CA ARG A 90 -0.92 4.49 -3.89
C ARG A 90 -1.98 3.43 -3.66
N ILE A 91 -2.40 3.31 -2.40
CA ILE A 91 -3.44 2.41 -1.92
C ILE A 91 -4.56 3.29 -1.38
N PHE A 92 -5.79 3.07 -1.83
CA PHE A 92 -6.97 3.74 -1.31
C PHE A 92 -8.00 2.71 -0.87
N ALA A 93 -8.47 2.83 0.36
CA ALA A 93 -9.46 1.96 0.97
C ALA A 93 -10.75 2.76 1.14
N PRO A 94 -11.66 2.77 0.14
CA PRO A 94 -12.82 3.66 0.12
C PRO A 94 -13.80 3.38 1.26
N GLN A 95 -13.93 2.14 1.72
CA GLN A 95 -14.78 1.78 2.85
C GLN A 95 -14.28 2.31 4.20
N HIS A 96 -13.00 2.69 4.26
CA HIS A 96 -12.34 3.15 5.47
C HIS A 96 -11.85 4.60 5.36
N ASP A 97 -12.16 5.30 4.28
CA ASP A 97 -11.70 6.68 4.01
C ASP A 97 -10.18 6.87 4.27
N LEU A 98 -9.39 5.89 3.85
CA LEU A 98 -7.95 5.79 4.12
C LEU A 98 -7.16 5.73 2.81
N GLU A 99 -6.20 6.63 2.64
CA GLU A 99 -5.19 6.57 1.58
C GLU A 99 -3.80 6.37 2.19
N VAL A 100 -3.05 5.44 1.61
CA VAL A 100 -1.64 5.18 1.94
C VAL A 100 -0.80 5.31 0.68
N GLN A 101 0.23 6.16 0.74
CA GLN A 101 1.27 6.23 -0.28
C GLN A 101 2.58 5.67 0.27
N TYR A 102 3.25 4.82 -0.50
CA TYR A 102 4.44 4.11 -0.06
C TYR A 102 5.46 3.97 -1.20
N ASP A 103 6.72 4.35 -0.96
CA ASP A 103 7.78 4.36 -1.99
C ASP A 103 8.92 3.35 -1.74
N GLY A 104 8.75 2.46 -0.76
CA GLY A 104 9.81 1.55 -0.31
C GLY A 104 10.53 2.03 0.96
N THR A 105 10.57 3.34 1.20
CA THR A 105 11.34 3.97 2.29
C THR A 105 10.47 4.82 3.23
N GLY A 106 9.48 5.51 2.69
CA GLY A 106 8.57 6.38 3.41
C GLY A 106 7.12 5.95 3.22
N VAL A 107 6.32 6.21 4.25
CA VAL A 107 4.88 5.98 4.26
C VAL A 107 4.18 7.29 4.55
N LYS A 108 3.24 7.69 3.69
CA LYS A 108 2.31 8.79 3.97
C LYS A 108 0.92 8.20 4.14
N VAL A 109 0.24 8.61 5.21
CA VAL A 109 -1.12 8.20 5.52
C VAL A 109 -2.00 9.43 5.51
N LEU A 110 -3.08 9.37 4.74
CA LEU A 110 -4.16 10.33 4.76
C LEU A 110 -5.41 9.58 5.25
N ALA A 111 -6.00 10.06 6.33
CA ALA A 111 -7.25 9.56 6.87
C ALA A 111 -8.24 10.72 6.95
N GLU A 112 -9.50 10.48 6.60
CA GLU A 112 -10.54 11.49 6.67
C GLU A 112 -10.85 11.93 8.10
N ASN A 113 -11.58 13.05 8.20
CA ASN A 113 -11.93 13.67 9.48
C ASN A 113 -12.81 12.78 10.37
N SER A 114 -13.40 11.71 9.84
CA SER A 114 -14.18 10.70 10.57
C SER A 114 -13.38 9.97 11.67
N TYR A 115 -12.04 10.01 11.61
CA TYR A 115 -11.15 9.41 12.61
C TYR A 115 -10.78 10.35 13.79
N ARG A 116 -11.34 11.56 13.85
CA ARG A 116 -11.03 12.55 14.91
C ARG A 116 -11.91 12.44 16.14
#